data_AF-A0A9D0VJG1-F1
#
_entry.id   AF-A0A9D0VJG1-F1
#
_cell.length_a   1.000
_cell.length_b   1.000
_cell.length_c   1.000
_cell.angle_alpha   90.00
_cell.angle_beta   90.00
_cell.angle_gamma   90.00
#
_symmetry.space_group_name_H-M   'P 1'
#
loop_
_entity.id
_entity.type
_entity.pdbx_description
1 polymer ?
#
loop_
_entity_poly.entity_id
_entity_poly.type
_entity_poly.pdbx_seq_one_letter_code
_entity_poly.pdbx_strand_id
1 'polypeptide(L)'
;MRLACFLGLFLAACGGDAEDTNLGTKDADADVDADADSDTDADADTDADADSDADTDTGTGPGSPPLIQRQGQAVVDSTYVGTESLQVVDSTTYVPLCEITYDLSSTAPRDDCPGCDWGYELVISNATVVVDDLALCAPVYGYDAGNVSDLDGQVRIYGYNPDFFGHAQVLMVYNGTYWSGDAYAQWDEVKKTLSYLQIDGYYDAN
;
A
#
# COMPACT_ATOMS: atom_id res chain seq x y z
N MET A 1 -23.39 -35.86 -56.36
CA MET A 1 -22.86 -36.59 -57.53
C MET A 1 -21.52 -35.94 -57.91
N ARG A 2 -20.41 -36.66 -57.69
CA ARG A 2 -19.11 -36.52 -58.40
C ARG A 2 -18.30 -35.22 -58.14
N LEU A 3 -16.97 -35.20 -57.99
CA LEU A 3 -15.90 -36.20 -58.01
C LEU A 3 -14.56 -35.47 -57.74
N ALA A 4 -13.61 -36.15 -57.08
CA ALA A 4 -12.13 -36.10 -57.20
C ALA A 4 -11.36 -34.76 -57.02
N CYS A 5 -10.34 -34.64 -56.15
CA CYS A 5 -9.06 -35.38 -56.04
C CYS A 5 -7.99 -34.90 -57.05
N PHE A 6 -6.87 -34.37 -56.54
CA PHE A 6 -5.48 -34.34 -57.09
C PHE A 6 -4.65 -33.50 -56.10
N LEU A 7 -3.80 -34.02 -55.20
CA LEU A 7 -2.60 -34.88 -55.30
C LEU A 7 -1.44 -34.29 -56.13
N GLY A 8 -0.40 -33.85 -55.41
CA GLY A 8 1.02 -33.98 -55.77
C GLY A 8 1.84 -32.68 -55.86
N LEU A 9 3.16 -32.64 -55.70
CA LEU A 9 4.19 -33.54 -55.14
C LEU A 9 5.56 -32.83 -55.34
N PHE A 10 6.50 -33.00 -54.40
CA PHE A 10 7.98 -32.83 -54.46
C PHE A 10 8.64 -31.45 -54.67
N LEU A 11 9.55 -31.08 -53.75
CA LEU A 11 10.98 -30.89 -54.06
C LEU A 11 11.86 -31.17 -52.83
N ALA A 12 12.93 -31.92 -53.03
CA ALA A 12 13.95 -32.30 -52.06
C ALA A 12 15.15 -31.35 -52.10
N ALA A 13 15.81 -31.12 -50.96
CA ALA A 13 17.22 -30.73 -50.89
C ALA A 13 17.84 -31.12 -49.54
N CYS A 14 19.09 -31.58 -49.60
CA CYS A 14 19.85 -32.29 -48.58
C CYS A 14 21.09 -31.45 -48.18
N GLY A 15 21.63 -31.67 -46.98
CA GLY A 15 23.08 -31.61 -46.71
C GLY A 15 23.56 -30.61 -45.65
N GLY A 16 24.21 -31.14 -44.59
CA GLY A 16 25.03 -30.34 -43.66
C GLY A 16 25.30 -31.03 -42.32
N ASP A 17 26.38 -31.80 -42.28
CA ASP A 17 26.93 -32.67 -41.22
C ASP A 17 27.49 -31.93 -39.98
N ALA A 18 27.41 -32.55 -38.79
CA ALA A 18 28.33 -32.34 -37.66
C ALA A 18 28.26 -33.52 -36.66
N GLU A 19 29.40 -34.19 -36.51
CA GLU A 19 29.74 -35.34 -35.66
C GLU A 19 29.76 -35.03 -34.14
N ASP A 20 29.24 -35.92 -33.27
CA ASP A 20 29.93 -36.99 -32.48
C ASP A 20 30.76 -36.40 -31.31
N THR A 21 30.57 -36.70 -30.02
CA THR A 21 30.69 -38.00 -29.32
C THR A 21 30.32 -37.74 -27.83
N ASN A 22 29.44 -38.54 -27.24
CA ASN A 22 29.73 -39.63 -26.31
C ASN A 22 30.00 -39.24 -24.84
N LEU A 23 29.08 -39.74 -24.03
CA LEU A 23 28.96 -39.68 -22.59
C LEU A 23 29.91 -40.67 -21.92
N GLY A 24 30.62 -40.17 -20.91
CA GLY A 24 30.83 -40.91 -19.68
C GLY A 24 32.27 -41.11 -19.28
N THR A 25 32.62 -40.63 -18.10
CA THR A 25 33.23 -41.48 -17.07
C THR A 25 32.97 -40.86 -15.71
N LYS A 26 32.64 -41.71 -14.74
CA LYS A 26 32.75 -41.41 -13.31
C LYS A 26 34.22 -41.15 -13.00
N ASP A 27 34.51 -40.17 -12.15
CA ASP A 27 35.45 -40.41 -11.06
C ASP A 27 35.07 -39.59 -9.83
N ALA A 28 35.28 -40.21 -8.69
CA ALA A 28 35.10 -39.63 -7.38
C ALA A 28 36.44 -39.01 -6.97
N ASP A 29 36.44 -37.73 -6.62
CA ASP A 29 37.47 -37.19 -5.75
C ASP A 29 36.79 -36.39 -4.64
N ALA A 30 36.93 -36.95 -3.45
CA ALA A 30 36.68 -36.27 -2.20
C ALA A 30 37.90 -35.39 -1.94
N ASP A 31 37.71 -34.07 -1.98
CA ASP A 31 38.61 -33.14 -1.31
C ASP A 31 37.81 -32.33 -0.30
N VAL A 32 38.04 -32.74 0.94
CA VAL A 32 37.79 -31.99 2.16
C VAL A 32 38.76 -30.81 2.10
N ASP A 33 38.26 -29.59 1.96
CA ASP A 33 38.96 -28.46 2.56
C ASP A 33 38.01 -27.62 3.38
N ALA A 34 38.42 -27.47 4.63
CA ALA A 34 37.67 -26.93 5.73
C ALA A 34 38.21 -25.53 5.98
N ASP A 35 37.75 -24.56 5.20
CA ASP A 35 38.02 -23.16 5.48
C ASP A 35 36.88 -22.60 6.31
N ALA A 36 37.06 -22.82 7.61
CA ALA A 36 36.37 -22.11 8.67
C ALA A 36 36.87 -20.65 8.71
N ASP A 37 36.38 -19.82 7.79
CA ASP A 37 36.47 -18.37 7.96
C ASP A 37 35.31 -17.90 8.84
N SER A 38 35.62 -17.92 10.12
CA SER A 38 34.96 -17.17 11.18
C SER A 38 35.18 -15.68 10.95
N ASP A 39 34.49 -15.09 9.98
CA ASP A 39 34.28 -13.65 9.96
C ASP A 39 33.23 -13.32 11.03
N THR A 40 33.77 -13.10 12.23
CA THR A 40 33.09 -12.37 13.28
C THR A 40 33.09 -10.91 12.85
N ASP A 41 32.12 -10.52 12.00
CA ASP A 41 31.74 -9.12 11.83
C ASP A 41 31.11 -8.67 13.16
N ALA A 42 31.99 -8.42 14.13
CA ALA A 42 31.73 -7.54 15.23
C ALA A 42 31.86 -6.11 14.69
N ASP A 43 30.90 -5.73 13.83
CA ASP A 43 30.56 -4.34 13.65
C ASP A 43 30.01 -3.87 14.99
N ALA A 44 30.92 -3.38 15.81
CA ALA A 44 30.58 -2.53 16.93
C ALA A 44 30.02 -1.23 16.35
N ASP A 45 28.77 -1.29 15.90
CA ASP A 45 27.89 -0.15 15.77
C ASP A 45 27.66 0.40 17.17
N THR A 46 28.67 1.12 17.65
CA THR A 46 28.46 2.19 18.63
C THR A 46 27.82 3.32 17.85
N ASP A 47 26.55 3.09 17.50
CA ASP A 47 25.62 4.13 17.12
C ASP A 47 25.30 4.91 18.40
N ALA A 48 26.26 5.76 18.75
CA ALA A 48 26.03 6.86 19.67
C ALA A 48 25.63 8.07 18.83
N ASP A 49 24.56 7.92 18.05
CA ASP A 49 23.63 9.00 17.75
C ASP A 49 22.99 9.41 19.08
N ALA A 50 23.79 10.13 19.87
CA ALA A 50 23.28 11.06 20.86
C ALA A 50 22.62 12.19 20.07
N ASP A 51 21.45 11.88 19.53
CA ASP A 51 20.47 12.84 19.02
C ASP A 51 19.91 13.57 20.24
N SER A 52 20.76 14.41 20.82
CA SER A 52 20.35 15.49 21.70
C SER A 52 19.99 16.68 20.83
N ASP A 53 19.17 16.45 19.79
CA ASP A 53 18.33 17.48 19.19
C ASP A 53 17.19 17.77 20.17
N ALA A 54 17.60 18.39 21.29
CA ALA A 54 16.74 19.24 22.09
C ALA A 54 16.48 20.55 21.34
N ASP A 55 16.12 20.47 20.06
CA ASP A 55 15.38 21.51 19.39
C ASP A 55 13.91 21.16 19.61
N THR A 56 13.44 21.53 20.80
CA THR A 56 12.04 21.87 21.03
C THR A 56 11.73 23.12 20.22
N ASP A 57 11.86 23.05 18.89
CA ASP A 57 11.07 23.90 18.02
C ASP A 57 9.70 23.24 17.96
N THR A 58 8.91 23.47 19.02
CA THR A 58 7.46 23.47 18.91
C THR A 58 7.13 24.58 17.92
N GLY A 59 7.33 24.28 16.64
CA GLY A 59 7.17 25.16 15.51
C GLY A 59 5.70 25.45 15.23
N THR A 60 4.91 25.71 16.28
CA THR A 60 3.78 26.63 16.16
C THR A 60 4.35 28.03 15.98
N GLY A 61 5.02 28.27 14.85
CA GLY A 61 5.21 29.63 14.37
C GLY A 61 3.82 30.28 14.29
N PRO A 62 3.66 31.55 14.70
CA PRO A 62 2.38 32.21 14.58
C PRO A 62 2.09 32.42 13.08
N GLY A 63 1.30 31.56 12.45
CA GLY A 63 1.01 31.74 11.02
C GLY A 63 -0.01 30.83 10.39
N SER A 64 0.16 29.51 10.48
CA SER A 64 -0.62 28.59 9.66
C SER A 64 -1.35 27.56 10.52
N PRO A 65 -2.67 27.41 10.37
CA PRO A 65 -3.40 26.39 11.10
C PRO A 65 -2.92 24.98 10.68
N PRO A 66 -2.95 23.97 11.59
CA PRO A 66 -2.64 22.59 11.23
C PRO A 66 -3.58 22.04 10.17
N LEU A 67 -3.10 21.12 9.34
CA LEU A 67 -3.91 20.41 8.35
C LEU A 67 -4.53 19.17 8.97
N ILE A 68 -5.82 18.94 8.68
CA ILE A 68 -6.51 17.69 8.98
C ILE A 68 -6.48 16.86 7.71
N GLN A 69 -5.97 15.64 7.80
CA GLN A 69 -5.87 14.74 6.67
C GLN A 69 -6.13 13.29 7.05
N ARG A 70 -6.44 12.48 6.04
CA ARG A 70 -6.56 11.03 6.10
C ARG A 70 -5.76 10.44 4.95
N GLN A 71 -4.92 9.47 5.26
CA GLN A 71 -4.13 8.78 4.25
C GLN A 71 -4.24 7.29 4.42
N GLY A 72 -4.22 6.55 3.32
CA GLY A 72 -4.26 5.11 3.39
C GLY A 72 -3.49 4.44 2.26
N GLN A 73 -3.09 3.21 2.54
CA GLN A 73 -2.41 2.32 1.62
C GLN A 73 -3.02 0.93 1.75
N ALA A 74 -3.24 0.26 0.62
CA ALA A 74 -3.84 -1.06 0.61
C ALA A 74 -3.35 -1.90 -0.55
N VAL A 75 -3.43 -3.22 -0.38
CA VAL A 75 -3.44 -4.18 -1.48
C VAL A 75 -4.90 -4.56 -1.74
N VAL A 76 -5.34 -4.43 -2.99
CA VAL A 76 -6.73 -4.66 -3.42
C VAL A 76 -6.76 -5.64 -4.59
N ASP A 77 -6.91 -6.92 -4.31
CA ASP A 77 -7.10 -7.93 -5.36
C ASP A 77 -8.51 -8.53 -5.21
N SER A 78 -8.61 -9.81 -4.85
CA SER A 78 -9.87 -10.43 -4.45
C SER A 78 -10.38 -9.98 -3.07
N THR A 79 -9.54 -9.25 -2.32
CA THR A 79 -9.84 -8.67 -1.01
C THR A 79 -9.15 -7.31 -0.90
N TYR A 80 -9.63 -6.49 0.03
CA TYR A 80 -8.95 -5.26 0.44
C TYR A 80 -8.25 -5.52 1.77
N VAL A 81 -6.94 -5.29 1.83
CA VAL A 81 -6.18 -5.30 3.09
C VAL A 81 -5.25 -4.09 3.08
N GLY A 82 -5.36 -3.23 4.08
CA GLY A 82 -4.57 -2.01 4.14
C GLY A 82 -4.54 -1.39 5.51
N THR A 83 -3.89 -0.23 5.57
CA THR A 83 -3.76 0.62 6.75
C THR A 83 -4.23 2.02 6.39
N GLU A 84 -4.87 2.70 7.34
CA GLU A 84 -5.27 4.09 7.22
C GLU A 84 -4.82 4.88 8.46
N SER A 85 -4.46 6.14 8.25
CA SER A 85 -4.02 7.07 9.28
C SER A 85 -4.86 8.34 9.23
N LEU A 86 -5.38 8.75 10.38
CA LEU A 86 -6.00 10.04 10.63
C LEU A 86 -4.94 10.95 11.24
N GLN A 87 -4.67 12.09 10.61
CA GLN A 87 -3.60 12.95 11.03
C GLN A 87 -3.99 14.42 11.11
N VAL A 88 -3.59 15.05 12.22
CA VAL A 88 -3.42 16.49 12.27
C VAL A 88 -1.94 16.75 12.11
N VAL A 89 -1.54 17.43 11.04
CA VAL A 89 -0.12 17.73 10.77
C VAL A 89 0.14 19.22 10.82
N ASP A 90 1.35 19.60 11.22
CA ASP A 90 1.82 20.96 11.01
C ASP A 90 1.83 21.28 9.50
N SER A 91 1.21 22.38 9.10
CA SER A 91 0.99 22.69 7.69
C SER A 91 2.25 23.15 6.94
N THR A 92 3.34 23.41 7.67
CA THR A 92 4.62 23.86 7.10
C THR A 92 5.62 22.71 7.01
N THR A 93 5.71 21.89 8.04
CA THR A 93 6.68 20.80 8.18
C THR A 93 6.10 19.42 7.87
N TYR A 94 4.76 19.28 7.83
CA TYR A 94 4.04 18.02 7.68
C TYR A 94 4.34 17.00 8.78
N VAL A 95 4.88 17.44 9.91
CA VAL A 95 5.09 16.60 11.09
C VAL A 95 3.74 16.33 11.76
N PRO A 96 3.38 15.07 12.06
CA PRO A 96 2.16 14.75 12.79
C PRO A 96 2.16 15.34 14.19
N LEU A 97 1.10 16.09 14.51
CA LEU A 97 0.76 16.58 15.84
C LEU A 97 -0.28 15.68 16.51
N CYS A 98 -1.14 15.05 15.71
CA CYS A 98 -1.94 13.91 16.13
C CYS A 98 -1.87 12.86 15.01
N GLU A 99 -1.73 11.60 15.37
CA GLU A 99 -1.82 10.49 14.43
C GLU A 99 -2.54 9.30 15.09
N ILE A 100 -3.61 8.84 14.44
CA ILE A 100 -4.31 7.60 14.77
C ILE A 100 -4.20 6.68 13.57
N THR A 101 -3.68 5.48 13.77
CA THR A 101 -3.58 4.45 12.72
C THR A 101 -4.52 3.29 13.00
N TYR A 102 -4.97 2.63 11.95
CA TYR A 102 -5.71 1.36 12.04
C TYR A 102 -5.60 0.55 10.76
N ASP A 103 -5.88 -0.75 10.89
CA ASP A 103 -6.00 -1.67 9.78
C ASP A 103 -7.41 -1.65 9.18
N LEU A 104 -7.49 -1.90 7.89
CA LEU A 104 -8.73 -2.07 7.13
C LEU A 104 -8.71 -3.41 6.41
N SER A 105 -9.75 -4.21 6.62
CA SER A 105 -9.92 -5.49 5.91
C SER A 105 -11.32 -5.64 5.32
N SER A 106 -11.41 -6.11 4.08
CA SER A 106 -12.70 -6.34 3.43
C SER A 106 -13.48 -7.48 4.08
N THR A 107 -14.78 -7.26 4.26
CA THR A 107 -15.75 -8.25 4.74
C THR A 107 -16.67 -8.73 3.62
N ALA A 108 -17.05 -7.84 2.70
CA ALA A 108 -17.88 -8.15 1.55
C ALA A 108 -17.55 -7.23 0.35
N PRO A 109 -17.61 -7.74 -0.90
CA PRO A 109 -17.55 -6.88 -2.09
C PRO A 109 -18.87 -6.13 -2.28
N ARG A 110 -18.78 -5.01 -3.00
CA ARG A 110 -19.92 -4.18 -3.40
C ARG A 110 -19.84 -3.87 -4.89
N ASP A 111 -20.96 -4.05 -5.57
CA ASP A 111 -21.13 -3.85 -7.02
C ASP A 111 -22.02 -2.63 -7.35
N ASP A 112 -22.48 -1.90 -6.32
CA ASP A 112 -23.37 -0.76 -6.46
C ASP A 112 -22.64 0.59 -6.58
N CYS A 113 -21.30 0.57 -6.62
CA CYS A 113 -20.44 1.75 -6.78
C CYS A 113 -20.38 2.17 -8.26
N PRO A 114 -20.97 3.32 -8.66
CA PRO A 114 -21.08 3.68 -10.06
C PRO A 114 -19.73 3.97 -10.73
N GLY A 115 -19.42 3.21 -11.78
CA GLY A 115 -18.18 3.37 -12.55
C GLY A 115 -16.93 2.91 -11.79
N CYS A 116 -17.08 2.23 -10.67
CA CYS A 116 -15.96 1.73 -9.89
C CYS A 116 -15.49 0.38 -10.45
N ASP A 117 -14.19 0.18 -10.50
CA ASP A 117 -13.60 -1.12 -10.84
C ASP A 117 -13.81 -2.12 -9.69
N TRP A 118 -13.83 -1.62 -8.45
CA TRP A 118 -14.12 -2.39 -7.26
C TRP A 118 -14.79 -1.55 -6.17
N GLY A 119 -15.47 -2.25 -5.25
CA GLY A 119 -16.06 -1.69 -4.04
C GLY A 119 -16.05 -2.75 -2.92
N TYR A 120 -15.83 -2.33 -1.68
CA TYR A 120 -15.75 -3.22 -0.52
C TYR A 120 -16.34 -2.56 0.74
N GLU A 121 -17.00 -3.38 1.56
CA GLU A 121 -17.23 -3.10 2.98
C GLU A 121 -15.99 -3.51 3.76
N LEU A 122 -15.42 -2.57 4.52
CA LEU A 122 -14.18 -2.71 5.27
C LEU A 122 -14.47 -2.61 6.75
N VAL A 123 -13.83 -3.45 7.56
CA VAL A 123 -13.87 -3.35 9.02
C VAL A 123 -12.55 -2.79 9.53
N ILE A 124 -12.65 -1.85 10.47
CA ILE A 124 -11.52 -1.28 11.20
C ILE A 124 -11.05 -2.26 12.28
N SER A 125 -9.74 -2.40 12.44
CA SER A 125 -9.13 -3.15 13.55
C SER A 125 -7.77 -2.55 13.95
N ASN A 126 -7.28 -2.91 15.14
CA ASN A 126 -5.96 -2.52 15.64
C ASN A 126 -5.76 -1.01 15.72
N ALA A 127 -6.82 -0.25 16.01
CA ALA A 127 -6.75 1.19 16.12
C ALA A 127 -5.83 1.63 17.27
N THR A 128 -4.89 2.51 16.95
CA THR A 128 -3.82 2.95 17.87
C THR A 128 -3.57 4.44 17.71
N VAL A 129 -3.37 5.15 18.82
CA VAL A 129 -2.83 6.51 18.81
C VAL A 129 -1.31 6.44 18.76
N VAL A 130 -0.72 6.96 17.69
CA VAL A 130 0.74 6.98 17.47
C VAL A 130 1.35 8.25 18.04
N VAL A 131 0.71 9.40 17.79
CA VAL A 131 1.11 10.72 18.28
C VAL A 131 -0.13 11.44 18.79
N ASP A 132 0.00 12.15 19.91
CA ASP A 132 -1.06 13.02 20.45
C ASP A 132 -0.43 14.24 21.12
N ASP A 133 0.34 14.97 20.33
CA ASP A 133 0.92 16.23 20.75
C ASP A 133 -0.17 17.28 20.92
N LEU A 134 -0.05 18.06 21.99
CA LEU A 134 -1.03 19.08 22.37
C LEU A 134 -2.44 18.50 22.62
N ALA A 135 -2.59 17.19 22.80
CA ALA A 135 -3.87 16.50 22.98
C ALA A 135 -4.88 16.79 21.85
N LEU A 136 -4.42 16.82 20.60
CA LEU A 136 -5.21 17.18 19.43
C LEU A 136 -6.11 16.05 18.90
N CYS A 137 -5.82 14.78 19.22
CA CYS A 137 -6.60 13.67 18.70
C CYS A 137 -8.05 13.69 19.19
N ALA A 138 -8.28 13.89 20.49
CA ALA A 138 -9.63 13.96 21.06
C ALA A 138 -10.49 15.11 20.50
N PRO A 139 -10.04 16.38 20.45
CA PRO A 139 -10.87 17.47 19.94
C PRO A 139 -11.13 17.39 18.43
N VAL A 140 -10.22 16.82 17.65
CA VAL A 140 -10.38 16.73 16.18
C VAL A 140 -11.16 15.49 15.77
N TYR A 141 -10.78 14.31 16.26
CA TYR A 141 -11.34 13.04 15.82
C TYR A 141 -12.33 12.43 16.81
N GLY A 142 -12.39 12.94 18.05
CA GLY A 142 -13.20 12.36 19.13
C GLY A 142 -12.53 11.15 19.80
N TYR A 143 -11.29 10.83 19.43
CA TYR A 143 -10.57 9.68 19.93
C TYR A 143 -9.21 10.07 20.53
N ASP A 144 -8.83 9.41 21.60
CA ASP A 144 -7.52 9.48 22.24
C ASP A 144 -7.09 8.09 22.71
N ALA A 145 -5.93 7.99 23.38
CA ALA A 145 -5.42 6.71 23.86
C ALA A 145 -6.38 5.97 24.83
N GLY A 146 -7.34 6.66 25.45
CA GLY A 146 -8.32 6.08 26.36
C GLY A 146 -9.51 5.43 25.68
N ASN A 147 -9.82 5.79 24.43
CA ASN A 147 -11.00 5.31 23.71
C ASN A 147 -10.76 4.95 22.23
N VAL A 148 -9.53 5.02 21.72
CA VAL A 148 -9.22 4.73 20.30
C VAL A 148 -9.69 3.34 19.85
N SER A 149 -9.74 2.36 20.76
CA SER A 149 -10.28 1.03 20.48
C SER A 149 -11.77 1.02 20.12
N ASP A 150 -12.51 2.09 20.40
CA ASP A 150 -13.92 2.22 19.98
C ASP A 150 -14.05 2.37 18.45
N LEU A 151 -12.95 2.63 17.74
CA LEU A 151 -12.88 2.55 16.28
C LEU A 151 -12.95 1.10 15.78
N ASP A 152 -12.46 0.14 16.55
CA ASP A 152 -12.41 -1.26 16.13
C ASP A 152 -13.83 -1.82 15.93
N GLY A 153 -14.01 -2.54 14.83
CA GLY A 153 -15.31 -3.09 14.41
C GLY A 153 -16.22 -2.09 13.70
N GLN A 154 -15.85 -0.80 13.61
CA GLN A 154 -16.58 0.14 12.76
C GLN A 154 -16.39 -0.22 11.29
N VAL A 155 -17.41 0.10 10.48
CA VAL A 155 -17.42 -0.20 9.05
C VAL A 155 -17.12 1.06 8.24
N ARG A 156 -16.24 0.92 7.25
CA ARG A 156 -15.99 1.86 6.17
C ARG A 156 -16.38 1.21 4.86
N ILE A 157 -16.78 1.99 3.87
CA ILE A 157 -17.23 1.46 2.58
C ILE A 157 -16.57 2.25 1.47
N TYR A 158 -15.60 1.61 0.83
CA TYR A 158 -14.74 2.22 -0.17
C TYR A 158 -14.92 1.57 -1.53
N GLY A 159 -14.65 2.35 -2.56
CA GLY A 159 -14.56 1.90 -3.93
C GLY A 159 -13.49 2.69 -4.67
N TYR A 160 -13.19 2.27 -5.89
CA TYR A 160 -12.22 2.96 -6.72
C TYR A 160 -12.77 3.15 -8.11
N ASN A 161 -12.82 4.41 -8.55
CA ASN A 161 -13.22 4.78 -9.88
C ASN A 161 -11.99 5.28 -10.66
N PRO A 162 -11.52 4.55 -11.69
CA PRO A 162 -10.34 4.93 -12.46
C PRO A 162 -10.57 6.14 -13.38
N ASP A 163 -11.83 6.48 -13.65
CA ASP A 163 -12.24 7.45 -14.67
C ASP A 163 -13.38 8.36 -14.17
N PHE A 164 -13.25 8.84 -12.93
CA PHE A 164 -14.23 9.72 -12.32
C PHE A 164 -14.33 11.01 -13.13
N PHE A 165 -15.54 11.29 -13.63
CA PHE A 165 -15.83 12.36 -14.60
C PHE A 165 -14.94 12.35 -15.87
N GLY A 166 -14.39 11.20 -16.26
CA GLY A 166 -13.64 11.05 -17.52
C GLY A 166 -12.16 11.47 -17.46
N HIS A 167 -11.60 11.68 -16.27
CA HIS A 167 -10.21 12.18 -16.15
C HIS A 167 -9.51 11.94 -14.80
N ALA A 168 -10.15 11.37 -13.78
CA ALA A 168 -9.56 11.27 -12.44
C ALA A 168 -9.69 9.87 -11.84
N GLN A 169 -8.57 9.36 -11.30
CA GLN A 169 -8.55 8.19 -10.44
C GLN A 169 -8.92 8.62 -9.01
N VAL A 170 -10.02 8.11 -8.47
CA VAL A 170 -10.63 8.61 -7.24
C VAL A 170 -11.02 7.47 -6.31
N LEU A 171 -10.69 7.63 -5.03
CA LEU A 171 -11.28 6.87 -3.94
C LEU A 171 -12.73 7.31 -3.78
N MET A 172 -13.65 6.37 -3.93
CA MET A 172 -15.07 6.54 -3.73
C MET A 172 -15.42 6.12 -2.30
N VAL A 173 -16.23 6.90 -1.60
CA VAL A 173 -16.71 6.59 -0.26
C VAL A 173 -18.23 6.58 -0.25
N TYR A 174 -18.82 5.60 0.44
CA TYR A 174 -20.26 5.54 0.66
C TYR A 174 -20.64 6.10 2.04
N ASN A 175 -21.46 7.14 2.06
CA ASN A 175 -21.85 7.83 3.29
C ASN A 175 -23.13 7.28 3.96
N GLY A 176 -23.58 6.08 3.56
CA GLY A 176 -24.83 5.48 4.02
C GLY A 176 -26.03 5.77 3.10
N THR A 177 -25.92 6.72 2.17
CA THR A 177 -27.00 7.04 1.22
C THR A 177 -26.53 6.99 -0.23
N TYR A 178 -25.36 7.54 -0.52
CA TYR A 178 -24.81 7.60 -1.88
C TYR A 178 -23.29 7.50 -1.89
N TRP A 179 -22.75 7.17 -3.06
CA TRP A 179 -21.32 7.17 -3.34
C TRP A 179 -20.87 8.57 -3.74
N SER A 180 -19.78 9.06 -3.15
CA SER A 180 -19.11 10.30 -3.53
C SER A 180 -17.62 10.05 -3.75
N GLY A 181 -17.04 10.79 -4.70
CA GLY A 181 -15.59 10.89 -4.80
C GLY A 181 -15.05 11.67 -3.62
N ASP A 182 -14.02 11.13 -2.97
CA ASP A 182 -13.52 11.62 -1.69
C ASP A 182 -12.09 12.14 -1.80
N ALA A 183 -11.20 11.35 -2.39
CA ALA A 183 -9.80 11.71 -2.58
C ALA A 183 -9.28 11.24 -3.93
N TYR A 184 -8.26 11.91 -4.46
CA TYR A 184 -7.47 11.33 -5.54
C TYR A 184 -6.76 10.07 -5.04
N ALA A 185 -6.78 9.04 -5.89
CA ALA A 185 -6.16 7.76 -5.61
C ALA A 185 -5.06 7.47 -6.64
N GLN A 186 -4.01 6.80 -6.19
CA GLN A 186 -3.00 6.22 -7.06
C GLN A 186 -3.20 4.70 -7.07
N TRP A 187 -3.35 4.14 -8.26
CA TRP A 187 -3.55 2.72 -8.47
C TRP A 187 -2.41 2.11 -9.29
N ASP A 188 -1.75 1.09 -8.75
CA ASP A 188 -0.80 0.25 -9.47
C ASP A 188 -1.49 -1.08 -9.81
N GLU A 189 -1.95 -1.20 -11.05
CA GLU A 189 -2.69 -2.38 -11.54
C GLU A 189 -1.88 -3.68 -11.46
N VAL A 190 -0.55 -3.62 -11.55
CA VAL A 190 0.32 -4.80 -11.52
C VAL A 190 0.51 -5.29 -10.09
N LYS A 191 0.76 -4.36 -9.16
CA LYS A 191 0.96 -4.69 -7.75
C LYS A 191 -0.34 -4.82 -6.98
N LYS A 192 -1.45 -4.40 -7.58
CA LYS A 192 -2.75 -4.28 -6.93
C LYS A 192 -2.69 -3.38 -5.70
N THR A 193 -1.86 -2.33 -5.74
CA THR A 193 -1.71 -1.40 -4.62
C THR A 193 -2.47 -0.11 -4.86
N LEU A 194 -3.18 0.33 -3.84
CA LEU A 194 -3.86 1.60 -3.75
C LEU A 194 -3.14 2.50 -2.74
N SER A 195 -2.98 3.78 -3.06
CA SER A 195 -2.70 4.82 -2.06
C SER A 195 -3.58 6.04 -2.29
N TYR A 196 -3.90 6.78 -1.23
CA TYR A 196 -4.67 8.01 -1.31
C TYR A 196 -4.33 8.96 -0.17
N LEU A 197 -4.59 10.24 -0.39
CA LEU A 197 -4.49 11.30 0.60
C LEU A 197 -5.71 12.21 0.45
N GLN A 198 -6.50 12.29 1.51
CA GLN A 198 -7.63 13.20 1.67
C GLN A 198 -7.18 14.34 2.58
N ILE A 199 -7.46 15.58 2.17
CA ILE A 199 -7.29 16.76 3.02
C ILE A 199 -8.67 17.24 3.43
N ASP A 200 -8.98 17.13 4.71
CA ASP A 200 -10.30 17.47 5.29
C ASP A 200 -10.41 18.95 5.65
N GLY A 201 -9.27 19.67 5.67
CA GLY A 201 -9.21 21.10 5.86
C GLY A 201 -8.15 21.50 6.87
N TYR A 202 -8.45 22.56 7.62
CA TYR A 202 -7.55 23.11 8.63
C TYR A 202 -8.21 23.03 10.00
N TYR A 203 -7.42 22.71 11.02
CA TYR A 203 -7.88 22.79 12.41
C TYR A 203 -7.83 24.24 12.88
N ASP A 204 -9.00 24.76 13.27
CA ASP A 204 -9.15 26.08 13.87
C ASP A 204 -9.59 25.91 15.34
N ALA A 205 -8.75 26.36 16.28
CA ALA A 205 -8.95 26.19 17.72
C ALA A 205 -9.84 27.29 18.35
N ASN A 206 -10.51 28.11 17.52
CA ASN A 206 -11.33 29.26 17.94
C ASN A 206 -12.48 28.93 18.90
#